data_AF-A0A094FZ48-F1
#
_entry.id   AF-A0A094FZ48-F1
#
_cell.length_a   1.000
_cell.length_b   1.000
_cell.length_c   1.000
_cell.angle_alpha   90.00
_cell.angle_beta   90.00
_cell.angle_gamma   90.00
#
_symmetry.space_group_name_H-M   'P 1'
#
loop_
_entity.id
_entity.type
_entity.pdbx_description
1 polymer ?
#
loop_
_entity_poly.entity_id
_entity_poly.type
_entity_poly.pdbx_seq_one_letter_code
_entity_poly.pdbx_strand_id
1 'polypeptide(L)'
;MVSRQNVKDSVNMLIPHKSVIRDIPRRNCSQRRHDTQQLHDNLEIAKMVNIPKTRRTYCKGKECKKHTQHKVTQYKAGKASLFAQGKRRYDRKQSGYGGQTKPVFHKKAKTTKKVVLRLECTSCKTKAQLSLKRCKHFELGGDKKTKGQALVF
;
A
#
# COMPACT_ATOMS: atom_id res chain seq x y z
N MET A 1 -19.24 54.15 -31.50
CA MET A 1 -18.44 55.37 -31.37
C MET A 1 -18.14 55.58 -29.89
N VAL A 2 -16.85 55.64 -29.51
CA VAL A 2 -16.27 56.50 -28.44
C VAL A 2 -16.83 56.26 -27.02
N SER A 3 -16.09 55.97 -25.94
CA SER A 3 -14.69 56.19 -25.62
C SER A 3 -14.28 55.41 -24.37
N ARG A 4 -12.96 55.21 -24.26
CA ARG A 4 -12.24 54.89 -23.02
C ARG A 4 -12.38 56.02 -22.01
N GLN A 5 -12.46 55.70 -20.72
CA GLN A 5 -11.69 56.44 -19.71
C GLN A 5 -11.32 55.56 -18.50
N ASN A 6 -10.06 55.69 -18.12
CA ASN A 6 -9.43 55.19 -16.89
C ASN A 6 -9.95 55.98 -15.68
N VAL A 7 -10.01 55.33 -14.52
CA VAL A 7 -9.83 56.00 -13.23
C VAL A 7 -8.83 55.18 -12.42
N LYS A 8 -7.69 55.82 -12.14
CA LYS A 8 -6.72 55.43 -11.13
C LYS A 8 -7.11 56.18 -9.85
N ASP A 9 -7.24 55.47 -8.74
CA ASP A 9 -7.11 56.00 -7.37
C ASP A 9 -6.64 54.82 -6.50
N SER A 10 -5.37 54.70 -6.11
CA SER A 10 -4.69 55.48 -5.08
C SER A 10 -5.35 55.37 -3.70
N VAL A 11 -5.17 54.22 -3.03
CA VAL A 11 -5.25 54.19 -1.56
C VAL A 11 -4.05 53.47 -0.99
N ASN A 12 -3.21 54.30 -0.39
CA ASN A 12 -2.04 54.01 0.40
C ASN A 12 -2.49 53.46 1.77
N MET A 13 -2.11 52.24 2.12
CA MET A 13 -2.20 51.73 3.49
C MET A 13 -0.81 51.23 3.91
N LEU A 14 -0.07 52.20 4.41
CA LEU A 14 0.97 52.15 5.45
C LEU A 14 1.29 50.75 5.99
N ILE A 15 2.54 50.36 5.74
CA ILE A 15 3.28 49.29 6.40
C ILE A 15 3.62 49.75 7.83
N PRO A 16 3.15 49.07 8.90
CA PRO A 16 3.76 49.23 10.21
C PRO A 16 5.02 48.39 10.33
N HIS A 17 6.04 49.08 10.82
CA HIS A 17 7.41 48.70 11.07
C HIS A 17 7.64 47.36 11.80
N LYS A 18 8.76 46.73 11.43
CA LYS A 18 9.51 45.72 12.18
C LYS A 18 9.61 46.06 13.68
N SER A 19 9.17 45.13 14.52
CA SER A 19 9.77 44.69 15.80
C SER A 19 8.65 43.93 16.52
N VAL A 20 8.70 42.63 16.80
CA VAL A 20 9.73 41.88 17.51
C VAL A 20 9.62 40.44 17.00
N ILE A 21 10.50 40.04 16.08
CA ILE A 21 10.71 38.60 15.83
C ILE A 21 11.56 38.14 17.00
N ARG A 22 10.90 37.64 18.05
CA ARG A 22 11.60 36.94 19.13
C ARG A 22 12.34 35.78 18.50
N ASP A 23 13.65 35.74 18.71
CA ASP A 23 14.57 34.74 18.21
C ASP A 23 14.06 33.33 18.53
N ILE A 24 13.43 32.69 17.54
CA ILE A 24 13.20 31.26 17.59
C ILE A 24 14.57 30.62 17.36
N PRO A 25 15.14 29.89 18.34
CA PRO A 25 16.44 29.27 18.15
C PRO A 25 16.38 28.35 16.92
N ARG A 26 17.26 28.61 15.95
CA ARG A 26 17.46 27.73 14.80
C ARG A 26 17.97 26.38 15.33
N ARG A 27 17.05 25.45 15.59
CA ARG A 27 17.41 24.07 15.95
C ARG A 27 18.30 23.49 14.85
N ASN A 28 19.51 23.13 15.24
CA ASN A 28 20.56 22.54 14.41
C ASN A 28 20.00 21.37 13.57
N CYS A 29 20.47 21.26 12.32
CA CYS A 29 20.05 20.26 11.34
C CYS A 29 20.29 18.81 11.83
N SER A 30 21.22 18.61 12.77
CA SER A 30 21.53 17.33 13.42
C SER A 30 20.50 16.93 14.49
N GLN A 31 20.02 17.86 15.33
CA GLN A 31 18.99 17.53 16.34
C GLN A 31 17.62 17.23 15.71
N ARG A 32 17.30 17.83 14.55
CA ARG A 32 16.08 17.50 13.81
C ARG A 32 16.05 16.06 13.28
N ARG A 33 17.19 15.42 13.08
CA ARG A 33 17.27 14.02 12.60
C ARG A 33 16.96 13.03 13.72
N HIS A 34 17.49 13.27 14.92
CA HIS A 34 17.28 12.39 16.07
C HIS A 34 15.85 12.43 16.62
N ASP A 35 15.19 13.60 16.63
CA ASP A 35 13.77 13.71 17.05
C ASP A 35 12.79 13.08 16.02
N THR A 36 13.14 13.06 14.73
CA THR A 36 12.36 12.33 13.71
C THR A 36 12.62 10.82 13.72
N GLN A 37 13.65 10.32 14.40
CA GLN A 37 13.90 8.88 14.49
C GLN A 37 13.07 8.23 15.62
N GLN A 38 12.85 8.91 16.75
CA GLN A 38 12.20 8.31 17.92
C GLN A 38 10.67 8.12 17.80
N LEU A 39 10.00 8.75 16.82
CA LEU A 39 8.58 8.53 16.52
C LEU A 39 8.34 7.44 15.46
N HIS A 40 9.39 6.93 14.82
CA HIS A 40 9.28 5.82 13.86
C HIS A 40 9.46 4.46 14.54
N ASP A 41 10.20 4.42 15.66
CA ASP A 41 10.58 3.16 16.32
C ASP A 41 9.57 2.73 17.41
N ASN A 42 8.77 3.64 17.96
CA ASN A 42 7.67 3.30 18.90
C ASN A 42 6.35 2.88 18.21
N LEU A 43 6.34 2.86 16.86
CA LEU A 43 5.28 2.27 16.03
C LEU A 43 5.72 0.91 15.45
N GLU A 44 6.74 0.25 16.00
CA GLU A 44 7.18 -1.10 15.56
C GLU A 44 6.47 -2.25 16.28
N ILE A 45 5.77 -1.99 17.41
CA ILE A 45 4.78 -2.94 17.99
C ILE A 45 3.51 -3.00 17.10
N ALA A 46 3.47 -2.21 16.03
CA ALA A 46 2.37 -2.16 15.09
C ALA A 46 2.32 -3.41 14.20
N LYS A 47 1.28 -4.21 14.45
CA LYS A 47 0.45 -4.86 13.42
C LYS A 47 1.00 -6.17 12.84
N MET A 48 1.23 -7.17 13.69
CA MET A 48 1.00 -8.56 13.24
C MET A 48 -0.44 -8.65 12.73
N VAL A 49 -0.60 -8.95 11.44
CA VAL A 49 -1.93 -9.06 10.82
C VAL A 49 -2.33 -10.53 10.78
N ASN A 50 -3.27 -10.89 11.66
CA ASN A 50 -3.86 -12.22 11.75
C ASN A 50 -5.22 -12.25 11.04
N ILE A 51 -5.40 -13.20 10.12
CA ILE A 51 -6.71 -13.48 9.49
C ILE A 51 -7.15 -14.91 9.80
N PRO A 52 -8.43 -15.14 10.16
CA PRO A 52 -8.92 -16.48 10.42
C PRO A 52 -8.91 -17.35 9.16
N LYS A 53 -8.65 -18.65 9.34
CA LYS A 53 -8.70 -19.67 8.27
C LYS A 53 -10.12 -19.86 7.71
N THR A 54 -11.14 -19.42 8.44
CA THR A 54 -12.55 -19.51 8.07
C THR A 54 -13.22 -18.14 8.17
N ARG A 55 -13.98 -17.74 7.15
CA ARG A 55 -14.76 -16.49 7.14
C ARG A 55 -16.13 -16.69 6.49
N ARG A 56 -17.20 -16.18 7.09
CA ARG A 56 -18.51 -16.08 6.41
C ARG A 56 -18.54 -14.84 5.54
N THR A 57 -18.83 -15.02 4.25
CA THR A 57 -18.93 -13.92 3.29
C THR A 57 -19.91 -14.27 2.17
N TYR A 58 -20.31 -13.29 1.38
CA TYR A 58 -21.23 -13.48 0.27
C TYR A 58 -20.59 -14.32 -0.83
N CYS A 59 -21.26 -15.40 -1.22
CA CYS A 59 -20.84 -16.25 -2.32
C CYS A 59 -21.57 -15.85 -3.62
N LYS A 60 -20.80 -15.53 -4.67
CA LYS A 60 -21.30 -15.19 -6.01
C LYS A 60 -21.64 -16.43 -6.87
N GLY A 61 -21.58 -17.63 -6.31
CA GLY A 61 -21.94 -18.86 -7.02
C GLY A 61 -23.42 -18.85 -7.40
N LYS A 62 -23.73 -19.31 -8.62
CA LYS A 62 -25.08 -19.34 -9.18
C LYS A 62 -26.08 -20.03 -8.23
N GLU A 63 -25.65 -21.14 -7.63
CA GLU A 63 -26.42 -21.95 -6.68
C GLU A 63 -26.52 -21.36 -5.26
N CYS A 64 -25.55 -20.53 -4.85
CA CYS A 64 -25.47 -20.09 -3.45
C CYS A 64 -26.16 -18.74 -3.25
N LYS A 65 -25.72 -17.70 -3.96
CA LYS A 65 -26.17 -16.29 -3.83
C LYS A 65 -26.46 -15.83 -2.39
N LYS A 66 -25.74 -16.38 -1.40
CA LYS A 66 -25.97 -16.20 0.04
C LYS A 66 -24.66 -16.19 0.81
N HIS A 67 -24.72 -15.84 2.10
CA HIS A 67 -23.55 -15.82 2.99
C HIS A 67 -23.20 -17.23 3.49
N THR A 68 -22.18 -17.82 2.88
CA THR A 68 -21.69 -19.15 3.20
C THR A 68 -20.34 -19.10 3.91
N GLN A 69 -19.96 -20.21 4.52
CA GLN A 69 -18.64 -20.38 5.11
C GLN A 69 -17.60 -20.54 4.00
N HIS A 70 -16.53 -19.75 4.05
CA HIS A 70 -15.41 -19.84 3.13
C HIS A 70 -14.15 -20.29 3.86
N LYS A 71 -13.38 -21.16 3.21
CA LYS A 71 -12.00 -21.48 3.57
C LYS A 71 -11.09 -20.41 3.00
N VAL A 72 -10.29 -19.79 3.85
CA VAL A 72 -9.37 -18.71 3.50
C VAL A 72 -7.99 -19.31 3.30
N THR A 73 -7.35 -19.02 2.17
CA THR A 73 -5.97 -19.42 1.89
C THR A 73 -5.20 -18.22 1.32
N GLN A 74 -3.88 -18.24 1.42
CA GLN A 74 -3.05 -17.23 0.76
C GLN A 74 -2.93 -17.56 -0.73
N TYR A 75 -3.12 -16.56 -1.59
CA TYR A 75 -2.85 -16.71 -3.01
C TYR A 75 -1.34 -16.88 -3.25
N LYS A 76 -0.99 -17.88 -4.07
CA LYS A 76 0.35 -18.07 -4.61
C LYS A 76 0.30 -17.91 -6.12
N ALA A 77 1.29 -17.21 -6.68
CA ALA A 77 1.44 -17.11 -8.13
C ALA A 77 1.78 -18.50 -8.70
N GLY A 78 1.13 -18.86 -9.80
CA GLY A 78 1.42 -20.10 -10.53
C GLY A 78 2.70 -19.99 -11.37
N LYS A 79 3.14 -21.13 -11.93
CA LYS A 79 4.24 -21.18 -12.90
C LYS A 79 3.86 -20.38 -14.16
N ALA A 80 4.79 -19.58 -14.68
CA ALA A 80 4.58 -18.84 -15.92
C ALA A 80 4.50 -19.80 -17.12
N SER A 81 3.49 -19.62 -17.98
CA SER A 81 3.32 -20.42 -19.20
C SER A 81 4.22 -19.90 -20.34
N LEU A 82 4.90 -20.82 -21.04
CA LEU A 82 5.77 -20.50 -22.17
C LEU A 82 4.98 -20.21 -23.46
N PHE A 83 3.81 -20.81 -23.61
CA PHE A 83 2.99 -20.70 -24.82
C PHE A 83 2.14 -19.43 -24.87
N ALA A 84 2.13 -18.64 -23.79
CA ALA A 84 1.47 -17.34 -23.75
C ALA A 84 2.01 -16.44 -24.88
N GLN A 85 1.11 -15.73 -25.57
CA GLN A 85 1.46 -14.92 -26.75
C GLN A 85 2.61 -13.94 -26.49
N GLY A 86 2.63 -13.31 -25.30
CA GLY A 86 3.68 -12.38 -24.90
C GLY A 86 5.06 -13.04 -24.77
N LYS A 87 5.11 -14.27 -24.23
CA LYS A 87 6.35 -15.04 -24.10
C LYS A 87 6.85 -15.53 -25.45
N ARG A 88 5.96 -16.10 -26.29
CA ARG A 88 6.29 -16.47 -27.69
C ARG A 88 6.87 -15.31 -28.50
N ARG A 89 6.27 -14.12 -28.37
CA ARG A 89 6.77 -12.91 -29.04
C ARG A 89 8.12 -12.47 -28.47
N TYR A 90 8.31 -12.55 -27.16
CA TYR A 90 9.57 -12.19 -26.50
C TYR A 90 10.71 -13.10 -26.98
N ASP A 91 10.49 -14.42 -26.98
CA ASP A 91 11.52 -15.39 -27.35
C ASP A 91 11.91 -15.25 -28.83
N ARG A 92 10.94 -15.03 -29.72
CA ARG A 92 11.21 -14.73 -31.14
C ARG A 92 11.92 -13.40 -31.34
N LYS A 93 11.67 -12.39 -30.50
CA LYS A 93 12.39 -11.11 -30.57
C LYS A 93 13.81 -11.24 -30.02
N GLN A 94 14.00 -12.11 -29.04
CA GLN A 94 15.26 -12.30 -28.35
C GLN A 94 16.22 -13.26 -29.08
N SER A 95 15.73 -14.05 -30.04
CA SER A 95 16.55 -14.94 -30.87
C SER A 95 17.40 -14.17 -31.88
N GLY A 96 18.63 -14.64 -32.10
CA GLY A 96 19.61 -13.99 -33.00
C GLY A 96 20.62 -13.12 -32.25
N TYR A 97 21.31 -12.26 -32.98
CA TYR A 97 22.26 -11.29 -32.41
C TYR A 97 21.57 -9.98 -32.01
N GLY A 98 22.20 -9.18 -31.15
CA GLY A 98 21.67 -7.88 -30.72
C GLY A 98 21.36 -7.74 -29.22
N GLY A 99 21.72 -8.74 -28.39
CA GLY A 99 21.67 -8.63 -26.93
C GLY A 99 20.25 -8.57 -26.35
N GLN A 100 20.09 -7.88 -25.22
CA GLN A 100 18.82 -7.81 -24.49
C GLN A 100 17.83 -6.84 -25.15
N THR A 101 16.69 -7.34 -25.63
CA THR A 101 15.76 -6.56 -26.48
C THR A 101 14.64 -5.81 -25.74
N LYS A 102 14.48 -6.04 -24.43
CA LYS A 102 13.46 -5.42 -23.58
C LYS A 102 14.08 -4.91 -22.27
N PRO A 103 13.58 -3.79 -21.72
CA PRO A 103 14.14 -3.19 -20.52
C PRO A 103 13.99 -4.12 -19.31
N VAL A 104 15.07 -4.23 -18.53
CA VAL A 104 15.07 -4.90 -17.23
C VAL A 104 14.91 -3.85 -16.13
N PHE A 105 13.98 -4.10 -15.20
CA PHE A 105 13.69 -3.14 -14.14
C PHE A 105 14.61 -3.36 -12.92
N HIS A 106 15.46 -2.37 -12.59
CA HIS A 106 16.44 -2.47 -11.49
C HIS A 106 16.06 -1.72 -10.20
N LYS A 107 15.33 -0.60 -10.29
CA LYS A 107 15.09 0.32 -9.15
C LYS A 107 13.87 -0.08 -8.32
N LYS A 108 13.91 -1.25 -7.65
CA LYS A 108 12.82 -1.70 -6.76
C LYS A 108 12.76 -0.89 -5.46
N ALA A 109 11.70 -0.11 -5.27
CA ALA A 109 11.52 0.71 -4.05
C ALA A 109 10.61 0.05 -2.99
N LYS A 110 9.71 -0.86 -3.38
CA LYS A 110 8.73 -1.45 -2.45
C LYS A 110 9.29 -2.70 -1.79
N THR A 111 9.25 -2.72 -0.45
CA THR A 111 9.71 -3.86 0.38
C THR A 111 8.64 -4.94 0.57
N THR A 112 7.35 -4.56 0.56
CA THR A 112 6.23 -5.47 0.79
C THR A 112 5.33 -5.61 -0.44
N LYS A 113 4.52 -6.67 -0.48
CA LYS A 113 3.50 -6.92 -1.50
C LYS A 113 2.10 -6.76 -0.90
N LYS A 114 1.07 -6.58 -1.74
CA LYS A 114 -0.32 -6.72 -1.27
C LYS A 114 -0.62 -8.20 -1.14
N VAL A 115 -1.02 -8.64 0.04
CA VAL A 115 -1.45 -10.03 0.25
C VAL A 115 -2.84 -10.21 -0.36
N VAL A 116 -3.01 -11.23 -1.19
CA VAL A 116 -4.31 -11.60 -1.76
C VAL A 116 -4.75 -12.90 -1.10
N LEU A 117 -5.98 -12.90 -0.59
CA LEU A 117 -6.64 -14.06 -0.04
C LEU A 117 -7.45 -14.74 -1.12
N ARG A 118 -7.42 -16.07 -1.13
CA ARG A 118 -8.29 -16.92 -1.93
C ARG A 118 -9.35 -17.54 -1.01
N LEU A 119 -10.59 -17.14 -1.23
CA LEU A 119 -11.77 -17.56 -0.49
C LEU A 119 -12.47 -18.68 -1.27
N GLU A 120 -12.48 -19.89 -0.74
CA GLU A 120 -13.16 -21.04 -1.34
C GLU A 120 -14.44 -21.34 -0.57
N CYS A 121 -15.59 -21.30 -1.26
CA CYS A 121 -16.87 -21.64 -0.65
C CYS A 121 -16.95 -23.13 -0.34
N THR A 122 -17.42 -23.51 0.85
CA THR A 122 -17.57 -24.93 1.22
C THR A 122 -18.63 -25.66 0.41
N SER A 123 -19.75 -24.99 0.07
CA SER A 123 -20.86 -25.61 -0.67
C SER A 123 -20.61 -25.74 -2.18
N CYS A 124 -20.37 -24.62 -2.88
CA CYS A 124 -20.25 -24.63 -4.35
C CYS A 124 -18.82 -24.64 -4.88
N LYS A 125 -17.80 -24.63 -4.01
CA LYS A 125 -16.36 -24.62 -4.36
C LYS A 125 -15.92 -23.44 -5.25
N THR A 126 -16.77 -22.44 -5.43
CA THR A 126 -16.41 -21.21 -6.15
C THR A 126 -15.34 -20.45 -5.37
N LYS A 127 -14.45 -19.78 -6.10
CA LYS A 127 -13.25 -19.15 -5.55
C LYS A 127 -13.30 -17.66 -5.82
N ALA A 128 -13.22 -16.86 -4.77
CA ALA A 128 -13.16 -15.40 -4.85
C ALA A 128 -11.80 -14.91 -4.35
N GLN A 129 -11.32 -13.79 -4.91
CA GLN A 129 -10.08 -13.16 -4.49
C GLN A 129 -10.36 -11.86 -3.73
N LEU A 130 -9.67 -11.66 -2.61
CA LEU A 130 -9.74 -10.43 -1.83
C LEU A 130 -8.34 -9.89 -1.56
N SER A 131 -8.05 -8.68 -2.04
CA SER A 131 -6.77 -8.01 -1.78
C SER A 131 -6.79 -7.23 -0.47
N LEU A 132 -5.77 -7.42 0.36
CA LEU A 132 -5.56 -6.63 1.57
C LEU A 132 -4.66 -5.42 1.31
N LYS A 133 -4.54 -4.55 2.33
CA LYS A 133 -3.50 -3.52 2.39
C LYS A 133 -2.11 -4.19 2.52
N ARG A 134 -1.05 -3.42 2.28
CA ARG A 134 0.33 -3.93 2.40
C ARG A 134 0.69 -4.14 3.87
N CYS A 135 1.31 -5.28 4.17
CA CYS A 135 1.72 -5.68 5.52
C CYS A 135 3.14 -6.27 5.46
N LYS A 136 3.95 -6.10 6.51
CA LYS A 136 5.27 -6.76 6.64
C LYS A 136 5.10 -8.22 7.08
N HIS A 137 4.37 -8.44 8.17
CA HIS A 137 4.07 -9.76 8.73
C HIS A 137 2.59 -10.10 8.54
N PHE A 138 2.34 -11.29 7.97
CA PHE A 138 1.00 -11.82 7.73
C PHE A 138 0.95 -13.27 8.18
N GLU A 139 0.00 -13.58 9.04
CA GLU A 139 -0.25 -14.93 9.55
C GLU A 139 -1.71 -15.33 9.30
N LEU A 140 -1.91 -16.63 9.08
CA LEU A 140 -3.23 -17.18 8.79
C LEU A 140 -3.62 -18.18 9.88
N GLY A 141 -4.58 -17.78 10.71
CA GLY A 141 -5.08 -18.58 11.83
C GLY A 141 -4.12 -18.66 13.00
N GLY A 142 -3.45 -17.55 13.35
CA GLY A 142 -2.72 -17.43 14.60
C GLY A 142 -3.66 -17.29 15.79
N ASP A 143 -3.10 -17.35 17.00
CA ASP A 143 -3.89 -17.25 18.23
C ASP A 143 -4.50 -15.86 18.41
N LYS A 144 -5.68 -15.84 19.01
CA LYS A 144 -6.33 -14.59 19.38
C LYS A 144 -5.63 -14.04 20.61
N LYS A 145 -5.31 -12.74 20.58
CA LYS A 145 -4.73 -12.06 21.73
C LYS A 145 -5.71 -12.09 22.91
N THR A 146 -5.26 -12.64 24.04
CA THR A 146 -5.98 -12.62 25.32
C THR A 146 -5.91 -11.21 25.93
N LYS A 147 -6.99 -10.74 26.54
CA LYS A 147 -7.02 -9.43 27.20
C LYS A 147 -6.55 -9.60 28.66
N GLY A 148 -5.62 -8.76 29.10
CA GLY A 148 -5.23 -8.64 30.51
C GLY A 148 -4.30 -9.73 31.07
N GLN A 149 -3.66 -10.54 30.22
CA GLN A 149 -2.64 -11.47 30.68
C GLN A 149 -1.31 -10.73 30.93
N ALA A 150 -0.68 -11.05 32.05
CA ALA A 150 0.67 -10.58 32.36
C ALA A 150 1.66 -11.13 31.32
N LEU A 151 2.58 -10.28 30.89
CA LEU A 151 3.70 -10.71 30.07
C LEU A 151 4.57 -11.64 30.92
N VAL A 152 4.88 -12.82 30.40
CA VAL A 152 5.87 -13.72 31.00
C VAL A 152 7.24 -13.18 30.58
N PHE A 153 8.07 -12.84 31.57
CA PHE A 153 9.44 -12.39 31.38
C PHE A 153 10.41 -13.57 31.37
#